data_AF-W6FF11-F1
#
_entry.id   AF-W6FF11-F1
#
_cell.length_a   1.000
_cell.length_b   1.000
_cell.length_c   1.000
_cell.angle_alpha   90.00
_cell.angle_beta   90.00
_cell.angle_gamma   90.00
#
_symmetry.space_group_name_H-M   'P 1'
#
loop_
_entity.id
_entity.type
_entity.pdbx_description
1 polymer ?
#
loop_
_entity_poly.entity_id
_entity_poly.type
_entity_poly.pdbx_seq_one_letter_code
_entity_poly.pdbx_strand_id
1 'polypeptide(L)'
;ARWPLCCRPLLGAYILVSLATAALLGHVLLHDFLLVPQEQRGFSQVAEGLYRARQQGAGHPGPQAPPGHHGSPRAAPTRCDVPPNSRFDCAPDKAITQEQCEARGCCYVPAGQWPRVPRMGQPWCFFPPSYPSYKLHNLTTTETGYTATLTRATPTFFPKDILTLRLDVLLETESRLHFT
;
A
#
# COMPACT_ATOMS: atom_id res chain seq x y z
N ALA A 1 33.19 45.12 55.09
CA ALA A 1 32.61 46.00 54.07
C ALA A 1 31.70 45.16 53.17
N ARG A 2 30.41 45.53 53.09
CA ARG A 2 29.38 44.92 52.23
C ARG A 2 29.26 45.73 50.94
N TRP A 3 29.31 45.08 49.77
CA TRP A 3 28.80 45.53 48.45
C TRP A 3 28.78 44.33 47.48
N PRO A 4 27.90 44.27 46.46
CA PRO A 4 26.44 44.25 46.51
C PRO A 4 25.87 42.93 45.92
N LEU A 5 24.69 42.56 46.39
CA LEU A 5 23.84 41.55 45.74
C LEU A 5 23.22 42.17 44.48
N CYS A 6 23.85 42.05 43.30
CA CYS A 6 23.24 42.56 42.06
C CYS A 6 23.26 41.63 40.83
N CYS A 7 23.95 40.48 40.87
CA CYS A 7 24.03 39.59 39.68
C CYS A 7 23.47 38.17 39.86
N ARG A 8 22.80 37.87 40.98
CA ARG A 8 22.21 36.54 41.22
C ARG A 8 20.88 36.22 40.49
N PRO A 9 19.97 37.17 40.17
CA PRO A 9 18.67 36.80 39.62
C PRO A 9 18.73 36.44 38.12
N LEU A 10 19.65 37.05 37.36
CA LEU A 10 19.79 36.80 35.92
C LEU A 10 20.41 35.44 35.61
N LEU A 11 21.42 35.01 36.38
CA LEU A 11 21.97 33.65 36.25
C LEU A 11 20.94 32.59 36.64
N GLY A 12 20.14 32.84 37.70
CA GLY A 12 19.07 31.94 38.11
C GLY A 12 17.99 31.79 37.03
N ALA A 13 17.56 32.90 36.43
CA ALA A 13 16.59 32.88 35.34
C ALA A 13 17.14 32.16 34.09
N TYR A 14 18.42 32.38 33.72
CA TYR A 14 19.04 31.70 32.59
C TYR A 14 19.15 30.18 32.79
N ILE A 15 19.50 29.74 33.99
CA ILE A 15 19.55 28.30 34.33
C ILE A 15 18.15 27.69 34.27
N LEU A 16 17.12 28.37 34.80
CA LEU A 16 15.74 27.88 34.76
C LEU A 16 15.19 27.79 33.33
N VAL A 17 15.46 28.81 32.49
CA VAL A 17 15.06 28.79 31.07
C VAL A 17 15.78 27.67 30.31
N SER A 18 17.07 27.47 30.57
CA SER A 18 17.87 26.42 29.92
C SER A 18 17.42 25.00 30.32
N LEU A 19 17.01 24.82 31.59
CA LEU A 19 16.45 23.55 32.07
C LEU A 19 15.06 23.29 31.47
N ALA A 20 14.22 24.33 31.35
CA ALA A 20 12.90 24.22 30.74
C ALA A 20 12.98 23.88 29.25
N THR A 21 13.90 24.49 28.51
CA THR A 21 14.09 24.18 27.08
C THR A 21 14.65 22.78 26.87
N ALA A 22 15.60 22.33 27.70
CA ALA A 22 16.11 20.95 27.65
C ALA A 22 15.02 19.92 27.96
N ALA A 23 14.15 20.19 28.95
CA ALA A 23 13.03 19.32 29.30
C ALA A 23 12.00 19.25 28.16
N LEU A 24 11.65 20.38 27.54
CA LEU A 24 10.74 20.45 26.39
C LEU A 24 11.32 19.73 25.17
N LEU A 25 12.59 19.94 24.85
CA LEU A 25 13.27 19.23 23.76
C LEU A 25 13.34 17.72 24.01
N GLY A 26 13.62 17.30 25.25
CA GLY A 26 13.59 15.90 25.65
C GLY A 26 12.19 15.29 25.53
N HIS A 27 11.14 16.04 25.91
CA HIS A 27 9.75 15.59 25.81
C HIS A 27 9.28 15.47 24.35
N VAL A 28 9.68 16.41 23.48
CA VAL A 28 9.38 16.38 22.05
C VAL A 28 10.11 15.21 21.36
N LEU A 29 11.41 15.03 21.63
CA LEU A 29 12.18 13.91 21.08
C LEU A 29 11.66 12.54 21.55
N LEU A 30 11.23 12.41 22.80
CA LEU A 30 10.66 11.15 23.31
C LEU A 30 9.27 10.85 22.71
N HIS A 31 8.49 11.87 22.36
CA HIS A 31 7.21 11.70 21.68
C HIS A 31 7.35 11.41 20.18
N ASP A 32 8.35 11.98 19.49
CA ASP A 32 8.58 11.71 18.06
C ASP A 32 9.21 10.33 17.80
N PHE A 33 10.02 9.79 18.73
CA PHE A 33 10.67 8.49 18.56
C PHE A 33 9.80 7.25 18.82
N LEU A 34 8.54 7.40 19.27
CA LEU A 34 7.59 6.28 19.43
C LEU A 34 6.76 5.99 18.18
N LEU A 35 6.96 6.70 17.07
CA LEU A 35 6.43 6.32 15.76
C LEU A 35 7.40 5.38 15.01
N VAL A 36 7.76 4.26 15.64
CA VAL A 36 8.25 3.09 14.89
C VAL A 36 7.02 2.42 14.29
N PRO A 37 6.90 2.27 12.96
CA PRO A 37 5.74 1.61 12.35
C PRO A 37 5.66 0.16 12.81
N GLN A 38 4.55 -0.20 13.46
CA GLN A 38 4.22 -1.55 13.95
C GLN A 38 4.06 -2.60 12.82
N GLU A 39 4.25 -2.20 11.56
CA GLU A 39 4.07 -3.03 10.36
C GLU A 39 5.11 -4.16 10.23
N GLN A 40 6.34 -3.99 10.72
CA GLN A 40 7.40 -5.00 10.54
C GLN A 40 7.18 -6.29 11.36
N ARG A 41 6.51 -6.19 12.51
CA ARG A 41 6.24 -7.36 13.37
C ARG A 41 5.11 -8.23 12.80
N GLY A 42 4.16 -7.63 12.08
CA GLY A 42 3.09 -8.36 11.39
C GLY A 42 3.59 -9.18 10.20
N PHE A 43 4.51 -8.63 9.40
CA PHE A 43 5.09 -9.33 8.24
C PHE A 43 5.91 -10.56 8.63
N SER A 44 6.67 -10.52 9.74
CA SER A 44 7.45 -11.66 10.22
C SER A 44 6.56 -12.84 10.63
N GLN A 45 5.44 -12.57 11.32
CA GLN A 45 4.52 -13.61 11.79
C GLN A 45 3.75 -14.27 10.63
N VAL A 46 3.38 -13.51 9.60
CA VAL A 46 2.72 -14.04 8.40
C VAL A 46 3.67 -14.90 7.58
N ALA A 47 4.94 -14.49 7.45
CA ALA A 47 5.96 -15.26 6.75
C ALA A 47 6.29 -16.60 7.46
N GLU A 48 6.40 -16.61 8.80
CA GLU A 48 6.59 -17.85 9.58
C GLU A 48 5.36 -18.77 9.54
N GLY A 49 4.15 -18.21 9.50
CA GLY A 49 2.90 -18.97 9.37
C GLY A 49 2.78 -19.71 8.04
N LEU A 50 3.14 -19.05 6.93
CA LEU A 50 3.16 -19.65 5.59
C LEU A 50 4.23 -20.73 5.45
N TYR A 51 5.39 -20.56 6.10
CA TYR A 51 6.45 -21.57 6.09
C TYR A 51 6.08 -22.83 6.91
N ARG A 52 5.49 -22.66 8.11
CA ARG A 52 5.01 -23.80 8.93
C ARG A 52 3.87 -24.58 8.29
N ALA A 53 2.91 -23.89 7.66
CA ALA A 53 1.78 -24.53 6.98
C ALA A 53 2.24 -25.43 5.82
N ARG A 54 3.36 -25.08 5.16
CA ARG A 54 3.95 -25.88 4.08
C ARG A 54 4.66 -27.14 4.57
N GLN A 55 5.23 -27.14 5.78
CA GLN A 55 5.94 -28.29 6.34
C GLN A 55 5.01 -29.38 6.92
N GLN A 56 3.79 -29.02 7.34
CA GLN A 56 2.85 -29.96 7.98
C GLN A 56 1.91 -30.69 6.99
N GLY A 57 2.03 -30.44 5.69
CA GLY A 57 1.16 -31.01 4.66
C GLY A 57 1.56 -32.39 4.12
N ALA A 58 2.60 -33.04 4.66
CA ALA A 58 3.09 -34.31 4.14
C ALA A 58 2.83 -35.46 5.13
N GLY A 59 1.63 -36.05 5.05
CA GLY A 59 1.40 -37.45 5.41
C GLY A 59 0.34 -37.73 6.48
N HIS A 60 -0.91 -37.98 6.07
CA HIS A 60 -1.72 -39.18 6.43
C HIS A 60 -3.12 -39.16 5.77
N PRO A 61 -3.78 -40.32 5.59
CA PRO A 61 -4.92 -40.51 4.70
C PRO A 61 -6.24 -40.01 5.28
N GLY A 62 -7.14 -39.58 4.39
CA GLY A 62 -8.32 -38.77 4.71
C GLY A 62 -9.45 -39.50 5.46
N PRO A 63 -10.30 -38.75 6.19
CA PRO A 63 -11.62 -39.20 6.62
C PRO A 63 -12.74 -38.73 5.67
N GLN A 64 -13.78 -39.57 5.58
CA GLN A 64 -14.94 -39.46 4.70
C GLN A 64 -15.82 -38.23 5.00
N ALA A 65 -16.48 -37.74 3.95
CA ALA A 65 -17.30 -36.53 3.92
C ALA A 65 -18.63 -36.66 4.72
N PRO A 66 -19.07 -35.63 5.45
CA PRO A 66 -20.43 -35.53 5.98
C PRO A 66 -21.41 -35.02 4.89
N PRO A 67 -22.73 -35.25 5.05
CA PRO A 67 -23.71 -35.14 3.97
C PRO A 67 -24.00 -33.68 3.58
N GLY A 68 -24.27 -33.51 2.28
CA GLY A 68 -24.32 -32.22 1.59
C GLY A 68 -25.37 -31.24 2.11
N HIS A 69 -24.90 -30.04 2.42
CA HIS A 69 -25.72 -28.84 2.26
C HIS A 69 -25.73 -28.46 0.78
N HIS A 70 -26.92 -28.27 0.22
CA HIS A 70 -27.15 -27.77 -1.13
C HIS A 70 -26.37 -26.46 -1.35
N GLY A 71 -25.21 -26.58 -1.99
CA GLY A 71 -24.44 -25.46 -2.51
C GLY A 71 -25.23 -24.83 -3.64
N SER A 72 -25.85 -23.69 -3.34
CA SER A 72 -26.20 -22.71 -4.37
C SER A 72 -24.95 -22.46 -5.23
N PRO A 73 -25.05 -22.40 -6.58
CA PRO A 73 -23.89 -22.14 -7.41
C PRO A 73 -23.28 -20.83 -6.94
N ARG A 74 -22.02 -20.89 -6.49
CA ARG A 74 -21.24 -19.72 -6.11
C ARG A 74 -21.26 -18.79 -7.31
N ALA A 75 -22.10 -17.75 -7.25
CA ALA A 75 -22.23 -16.78 -8.31
C ALA A 75 -20.82 -16.30 -8.67
N ALA A 76 -20.49 -16.30 -9.95
CA ALA A 76 -19.23 -15.74 -10.39
C ALA A 76 -19.10 -14.33 -9.78
N PRO A 77 -17.95 -13.97 -9.16
CA PRO A 77 -17.80 -12.67 -8.55
C PRO A 77 -18.11 -11.59 -9.58
N THR A 78 -19.01 -10.68 -9.24
CA THR A 78 -19.35 -9.56 -10.12
C THR A 78 -18.10 -8.72 -10.35
N ARG A 79 -17.95 -8.13 -11.55
CA ARG A 79 -16.78 -7.35 -11.96
C ARG A 79 -16.36 -6.26 -10.96
N CYS A 80 -17.27 -5.82 -10.10
CA CYS A 80 -17.09 -4.74 -9.14
C CYS A 80 -17.01 -5.19 -7.67
N ASP A 81 -16.95 -6.48 -7.39
CA ASP A 81 -16.73 -7.02 -6.04
C ASP A 81 -15.26 -6.92 -5.64
N VAL A 82 -14.79 -5.69 -5.40
CA VAL A 82 -13.43 -5.39 -4.95
C VAL A 82 -13.49 -4.90 -3.49
N PRO A 83 -12.76 -5.55 -2.57
CA PRO A 83 -12.74 -5.15 -1.17
C PRO A 83 -12.39 -3.67 -1.01
N PRO A 84 -13.06 -2.94 -0.09
CA PRO A 84 -12.93 -1.50 0.06
C PRO A 84 -11.46 -0.99 0.14
N ASN A 85 -10.57 -1.71 0.82
CA ASN A 85 -9.15 -1.36 0.98
C ASN A 85 -8.24 -1.82 -0.19
N SER A 86 -8.78 -2.57 -1.14
CA SER A 86 -8.07 -3.06 -2.34
C SER A 86 -8.48 -2.31 -3.61
N ARG A 87 -9.32 -1.28 -3.46
CA ARG A 87 -9.77 -0.43 -4.57
C ARG A 87 -8.69 0.57 -4.94
N PHE A 88 -8.31 0.57 -6.21
CA PHE A 88 -7.43 1.57 -6.80
C PHE A 88 -8.27 2.61 -7.54
N ASP A 89 -7.98 3.89 -7.31
CA ASP A 89 -8.76 5.02 -7.83
C ASP A 89 -8.71 5.12 -9.35
N CYS A 90 -9.87 5.17 -9.99
CA CYS A 90 -10.04 5.35 -11.44
C CYS A 90 -10.40 6.80 -11.83
N ALA A 91 -10.46 7.71 -10.86
CA ALA A 91 -10.67 9.13 -11.07
C ALA A 91 -9.58 10.04 -10.44
N PRO A 92 -8.28 9.69 -10.55
CA PRO A 92 -7.22 10.45 -9.88
C PRO A 92 -7.03 11.87 -10.46
N ASP A 93 -7.53 12.13 -11.67
CA ASP A 93 -7.39 13.40 -12.38
C ASP A 93 -8.45 14.44 -12.01
N LYS A 94 -9.66 14.01 -11.62
CA LYS A 94 -10.79 14.91 -11.29
C LYS A 94 -11.92 14.16 -10.60
N ALA A 95 -12.77 14.91 -9.89
CA ALA A 95 -14.05 14.38 -9.44
C ALA A 95 -14.96 14.06 -10.65
N ILE A 96 -15.62 12.91 -10.60
CA ILE A 96 -16.50 12.43 -11.68
C ILE A 96 -17.83 11.92 -11.14
N THR A 97 -18.86 11.95 -11.98
CA THR A 97 -20.16 11.32 -11.68
C THR A 97 -20.09 9.80 -11.82
N GLN A 98 -21.14 9.10 -11.38
CA GLN A 98 -21.27 7.66 -11.58
C GLN A 98 -21.21 7.30 -13.08
N GLU A 99 -21.96 8.02 -13.92
CA GLU A 99 -22.02 7.78 -15.37
C GLU A 99 -20.65 7.98 -16.02
N GLN A 100 -19.90 9.00 -15.59
CA GLN A 100 -18.54 9.25 -16.08
C GLN A 100 -17.56 8.17 -15.63
N CYS A 101 -17.71 7.61 -14.41
CA CYS A 101 -16.91 6.50 -13.92
C CYS A 101 -17.16 5.22 -14.75
N GLU A 102 -18.44 4.90 -14.96
CA GLU A 102 -18.85 3.73 -15.74
C GLU A 102 -18.46 3.88 -17.22
N ALA A 103 -18.53 5.09 -17.78
CA ALA A 103 -18.05 5.39 -19.13
C ALA A 103 -16.53 5.20 -19.31
N ARG A 104 -15.73 5.33 -18.22
CA ARG A 104 -14.32 4.92 -18.21
C ARG A 104 -14.14 3.40 -18.17
N GLY A 105 -15.21 2.62 -18.02
CA GLY A 105 -15.16 1.17 -17.83
C GLY A 105 -14.81 0.76 -16.40
N CYS A 106 -14.99 1.66 -15.44
CA CYS A 106 -14.70 1.47 -14.03
C CYS A 106 -15.96 1.15 -13.21
N CYS A 107 -15.76 0.80 -11.95
CA CYS A 107 -16.81 0.47 -11.00
C CYS A 107 -17.10 1.66 -10.10
N TYR A 108 -18.38 1.95 -9.86
CA TYR A 108 -18.82 2.99 -8.95
C TYR A 108 -19.55 2.38 -7.75
N VAL A 109 -18.98 2.48 -6.56
CA VAL A 109 -19.63 2.10 -5.31
C VAL A 109 -19.36 3.20 -4.27
N PRO A 110 -20.39 3.92 -3.81
CA PRO A 110 -20.22 4.94 -2.78
C PRO A 110 -19.50 4.34 -1.56
N ALA A 111 -18.44 4.98 -1.10
CA ALA A 111 -17.83 4.56 0.16
C ALA A 111 -18.86 4.80 1.26
N GLY A 112 -19.15 3.76 2.06
CA GLY A 112 -19.92 3.94 3.29
C GLY A 112 -19.25 4.99 4.18
N GLN A 113 -20.02 5.67 5.03
CA GLN A 113 -19.55 6.71 5.95
C GLN A 113 -18.41 6.23 6.88
N TRP A 114 -17.18 6.21 6.36
CA TRP A 114 -15.96 6.08 7.16
C TRP A 114 -15.56 7.47 7.65
N PRO A 115 -14.93 7.58 8.85
CA PRO A 115 -14.81 8.84 9.56
C PRO A 115 -14.07 9.85 8.69
N ARG A 116 -14.55 11.10 8.75
CA ARG A 116 -13.96 12.31 8.19
C ARG A 116 -12.46 12.38 8.51
N VAL A 117 -11.64 11.76 7.67
CA VAL A 117 -10.19 11.94 7.63
C VAL A 117 -9.88 12.66 6.32
N PRO A 118 -9.17 13.79 6.34
CA PRO A 118 -8.96 14.64 5.15
C PRO A 118 -7.84 14.11 4.22
N ARG A 119 -7.59 12.80 4.21
CA ARG A 119 -6.56 12.17 3.37
C ARG A 119 -7.28 11.21 2.44
N MET A 120 -7.40 11.58 1.16
CA MET A 120 -8.10 10.88 0.07
C MET A 120 -8.83 9.61 0.52
N GLY A 121 -10.11 9.76 0.87
CA GLY A 121 -10.93 8.63 1.29
C GLY A 121 -11.01 7.55 0.22
N GLN A 122 -11.53 6.38 0.61
CA GLN A 122 -11.74 5.26 -0.29
C GLN A 122 -12.37 5.68 -1.62
N PRO A 123 -11.81 5.27 -2.77
CA PRO A 123 -12.32 5.71 -4.06
C PRO A 123 -13.71 5.13 -4.31
N TRP A 124 -14.64 6.00 -4.66
CA TRP A 124 -15.98 5.59 -5.08
C TRP A 124 -15.92 5.04 -6.50
N CYS A 125 -15.09 5.62 -7.36
CA CYS A 125 -14.77 5.11 -8.68
C CYS A 125 -13.44 4.36 -8.68
N PHE A 126 -13.45 3.06 -8.98
CA PHE A 126 -12.25 2.22 -8.90
C PHE A 126 -12.12 1.26 -10.08
N PHE A 127 -10.88 0.82 -10.34
CA PHE A 127 -10.61 -0.15 -11.39
C PHE A 127 -11.17 -1.54 -11.05
N PRO A 128 -11.97 -2.17 -11.93
CA PRO A 128 -12.27 -3.59 -11.81
C PRO A 128 -11.04 -4.45 -12.10
N PRO A 129 -10.97 -5.71 -11.63
CA PRO A 129 -9.87 -6.62 -11.94
C PRO A 129 -9.69 -6.86 -13.46
N SER A 130 -10.76 -6.68 -14.24
CA SER A 130 -10.77 -6.84 -15.69
C SER A 130 -10.46 -5.55 -16.46
N TYR A 131 -10.05 -4.47 -15.80
CA TYR A 131 -9.76 -3.20 -16.48
C TYR A 131 -8.60 -3.36 -17.47
N PRO A 132 -8.68 -2.78 -18.70
CA PRO A 132 -7.62 -2.93 -19.70
C PRO A 132 -6.25 -2.40 -19.23
N SER A 133 -5.29 -3.32 -19.12
CA SER A 133 -3.88 -3.04 -18.85
C SER A 133 -2.99 -3.49 -20.01
N TYR A 134 -1.68 -3.32 -19.86
CA TYR A 134 -0.71 -3.88 -20.79
C TYR A 134 -0.69 -5.40 -20.70
N LYS A 135 -0.51 -6.05 -21.85
CA LYS A 135 -0.29 -7.49 -21.99
C LYS A 135 1.17 -7.75 -22.28
N LEU A 136 1.73 -8.75 -21.61
CA LEU A 136 3.10 -9.22 -21.83
C LEU A 136 3.16 -10.08 -23.10
N HIS A 137 4.13 -9.79 -23.97
CA HIS A 137 4.43 -10.53 -25.18
C HIS A 137 5.94 -10.75 -25.31
N ASN A 138 6.33 -11.80 -26.04
CA ASN A 138 7.71 -12.06 -26.46
C ASN A 138 8.72 -11.99 -25.30
N LEU A 139 8.38 -12.59 -24.15
CA LEU A 139 9.30 -12.69 -23.03
C LEU A 139 10.48 -13.58 -23.44
N THR A 140 11.69 -13.03 -23.34
CA THR A 140 12.93 -13.71 -23.72
C THR A 140 13.96 -13.55 -22.62
N THR A 141 14.75 -14.60 -22.39
CA THR A 141 15.87 -14.58 -21.44
C THR A 141 17.08 -13.93 -22.09
N THR A 142 17.77 -13.08 -21.33
CA THR A 142 19.05 -12.48 -21.69
C THR A 142 20.14 -13.01 -20.77
N GLU A 143 21.41 -12.69 -21.04
CA GLU A 143 22.51 -13.05 -20.16
C GLU A 143 22.33 -12.49 -18.73
N THR A 144 21.73 -11.29 -18.62
CA THR A 144 21.60 -10.55 -17.37
C THR A 144 20.17 -10.53 -16.81
N GLY A 145 19.22 -11.25 -17.41
CA GLY A 145 17.83 -11.30 -16.94
C GLY A 145 16.83 -11.59 -18.05
N TYR A 146 15.90 -10.66 -18.30
CA TYR A 146 14.80 -10.83 -19.24
C TYR A 146 14.49 -9.55 -20.04
N THR A 147 13.97 -9.71 -21.25
CA THR A 147 13.36 -8.62 -22.01
C THR A 147 12.01 -9.05 -22.59
N ALA A 148 11.05 -8.13 -22.66
CA ALA A 148 9.71 -8.39 -23.17
C ALA A 148 9.10 -7.15 -23.83
N THR A 149 8.04 -7.37 -24.60
CA THR A 149 7.19 -6.29 -25.12
C THR A 149 5.90 -6.23 -24.32
N LEU A 150 5.51 -5.04 -23.87
CA LEU A 150 4.22 -4.79 -23.23
C LEU A 150 3.31 -4.04 -24.22
N THR A 151 2.11 -4.56 -24.51
CA THR A 151 1.17 -3.89 -25.42
C THR A 151 -0.16 -3.58 -24.78
N ARG A 152 -0.71 -2.40 -25.04
CA ARG A 152 -2.04 -1.98 -24.61
C ARG A 152 -2.92 -1.77 -25.85
N ALA A 153 -4.10 -2.39 -25.85
CA ALA A 153 -5.06 -2.28 -26.96
C ALA A 153 -6.06 -1.13 -26.79
N THR A 154 -6.39 -0.76 -25.55
CA THR A 154 -7.41 0.26 -25.24
C THR A 154 -6.74 1.45 -24.55
N PRO A 155 -6.88 2.68 -25.07
CA PRO A 155 -6.37 3.88 -24.41
C PRO A 155 -7.00 4.11 -23.04
N THR A 156 -6.30 4.85 -22.18
CA THR A 156 -6.85 5.40 -20.94
C THR A 156 -7.54 6.74 -21.14
N PHE A 157 -8.11 7.24 -20.04
CA PHE A 157 -8.57 8.61 -19.91
C PHE A 157 -7.44 9.65 -19.85
N PHE A 158 -6.16 9.24 -19.76
CA PHE A 158 -5.02 10.15 -19.91
C PHE A 158 -4.64 10.31 -21.40
N PRO A 159 -4.20 11.50 -21.81
CA PRO A 159 -3.79 11.73 -23.19
C PRO A 159 -2.44 11.06 -23.48
N LYS A 160 -2.21 10.75 -24.77
CA LYS A 160 -0.91 10.30 -25.31
C LYS A 160 -0.36 9.01 -24.67
N ASP A 161 -1.23 8.00 -24.53
CA ASP A 161 -0.78 6.64 -24.20
C ASP A 161 0.33 6.15 -25.13
N ILE A 162 1.38 5.56 -24.56
CA ILE A 162 2.42 4.85 -25.32
C ILE A 162 2.02 3.38 -25.41
N LEU A 163 1.33 3.00 -26.48
CA LEU A 163 0.65 1.70 -26.59
C LEU A 163 1.58 0.47 -26.59
N THR A 164 2.86 0.66 -26.92
CA THR A 164 3.86 -0.40 -26.95
C THR A 164 5.07 0.04 -26.14
N LEU A 165 5.41 -0.73 -25.11
CA LEU A 165 6.58 -0.53 -24.26
C LEU A 165 7.54 -1.71 -24.38
N ARG A 166 8.80 -1.47 -24.02
CA ARG A 166 9.77 -2.52 -23.74
C ARG A 166 9.90 -2.64 -22.23
N LEU A 167 9.91 -3.87 -21.74
CA LEU A 167 10.27 -4.21 -20.38
C LEU A 167 11.65 -4.85 -20.42
N ASP A 168 12.59 -4.31 -19.67
CA ASP A 168 13.90 -4.92 -19.42
C ASP A 168 14.03 -5.22 -17.93
N VAL A 169 14.44 -6.44 -17.59
CA VAL A 169 14.65 -6.91 -16.22
C VAL A 169 16.10 -7.37 -16.08
N LEU A 170 16.80 -6.77 -15.13
CA LEU A 170 18.22 -6.98 -14.86
C LEU A 170 18.39 -7.59 -13.46
N LEU A 171 18.99 -8.77 -13.42
CA LEU A 171 19.46 -9.45 -12.21
C LEU A 171 20.85 -8.91 -11.86
N GLU A 172 20.92 -7.68 -11.37
CA GLU A 172 22.19 -6.97 -11.22
C GLU A 172 23.12 -7.61 -10.18
N THR A 173 22.58 -8.09 -9.06
CA THR A 173 23.30 -8.87 -8.04
C THR A 173 22.37 -9.90 -7.39
N GLU A 174 22.90 -10.76 -6.52
CA GLU A 174 22.11 -11.74 -5.75
C GLU A 174 20.99 -11.09 -4.89
N SER A 175 21.13 -9.81 -4.55
CA SER A 175 20.19 -9.09 -3.69
C SER A 175 19.59 -7.84 -4.35
N ARG A 176 19.79 -7.66 -5.67
CA ARG A 176 19.31 -6.48 -6.39
C ARG A 176 18.71 -6.82 -7.75
N LEU A 177 17.43 -6.50 -7.88
CA LEU A 177 16.65 -6.57 -9.10
C LEU A 177 16.39 -5.15 -9.61
N HIS A 178 16.55 -4.93 -10.90
CA HIS A 178 16.18 -3.68 -11.56
C HIS A 178 15.28 -4.01 -12.75
N PHE A 179 14.22 -3.23 -12.95
CA PHE A 179 13.39 -3.30 -14.15
C PHE A 179 13.05 -1.90 -14.67
N THR A 180 12.93 -1.77 -15.97
CA THR A 180 12.51 -0.55 -16.68
C THR A 180 11.46 -0.85 -17.71
#